data_AF-A0A0N4YN07-F1
#
_entry.id   AF-A0A0N4YN07-F1
#
_cell.length_a   1.000
_cell.length_b   1.000
_cell.length_c   1.000
_cell.angle_alpha   90.00
_cell.angle_beta   90.00
_cell.angle_gamma   90.00
#
_symmetry.space_group_name_H-M   'P 1'
#
loop_
_entity.id
_entity.type
_entity.pdbx_description
1 polymer ?
#
loop_
_entity_poly.entity_id
_entity_poly.type
_entity_poly.pdbx_seq_one_letter_code
_entity_poly.pdbx_strand_id
1 'polypeptide(L)'
;MEEREEWAQFIRNELRRKAQLVEKTPARPSEELIQHRLKTYGTKCYEAAKVTEEAMNEYVNLMACRDDYYNRRGGALQFYLKLKQLHKEHELHVHELKNNAELFMMSHDWYEILVVADEAQELDRLAFLRSLNEEEVFESSNPEDSSYPQPVKVHRSYERNDVARFTQLQLVRLQTVLDEEKTSVEEAKFMSKTIGKYEAEVLSDLRFAMEDLKGEVTSYIQNTTQQLDDMKKALKSTCRLVHGILDHVERREDVQERHNSQFMESITNHYDDIKSKFDEVFKRIDGLKLEKEDKSKQDADKRSTKRRYHDTSDDDIEEYRGRIASCEEELNELDKFLENNVVRERQFGPRLMKKNEQQLKCVYCHEIGNHYSDACPIVTTVQERTTVLLKEKRCTICLELHYGSPCAKSVTCFYCNSSQPRITQNSDHHSSLCIRPERFVEVQNRRRELQSKMVQYYDAMEDLRSRKRRDSTPETKTRSRQQDVRRSSN
;
A
#
# COMPACT_ATOMS: atom_id res chain seq x y z
N MET A 1 -51.90 -50.23 21.97
CA MET A 1 -51.79 -49.81 23.38
C MET A 1 -50.60 -48.87 23.53
N GLU A 2 -49.44 -49.25 22.96
CA GLU A 2 -48.19 -48.48 22.95
C GLU A 2 -48.36 -46.98 22.62
N GLU A 3 -49.05 -46.61 21.53
CA GLU A 3 -49.27 -45.18 21.18
C GLU A 3 -49.88 -44.34 22.32
N ARG A 4 -50.78 -44.91 23.14
CA ARG A 4 -51.36 -44.18 24.29
C ARG A 4 -50.36 -44.02 25.43
N GLU A 5 -49.44 -44.97 25.57
CA GLU A 5 -48.40 -44.96 26.59
C GLU A 5 -47.26 -44.01 26.20
N GLU A 6 -46.90 -43.95 24.91
CA GLU A 6 -46.01 -42.95 24.32
C GLU A 6 -46.57 -41.53 24.51
N TRP A 7 -47.84 -41.29 24.16
CA TRP A 7 -48.49 -40.00 24.38
C TRP A 7 -48.56 -39.61 25.86
N ALA A 8 -48.89 -40.55 26.74
CA ALA A 8 -48.87 -40.32 28.19
C ALA A 8 -47.45 -39.98 28.68
N GLN A 9 -46.42 -40.62 28.12
CA GLN A 9 -45.03 -40.32 28.46
C GLN A 9 -44.58 -38.93 27.95
N PHE A 10 -44.97 -38.56 26.73
CA PHE A 10 -44.73 -37.24 26.16
C PHE A 10 -45.34 -36.13 27.04
N ILE A 11 -46.63 -36.26 27.38
CA ILE A 11 -47.34 -35.29 28.24
C ILE A 11 -46.68 -35.21 29.63
N ARG A 12 -46.31 -36.33 30.25
CA ARG A 12 -45.59 -36.34 31.54
C ARG A 12 -44.24 -35.62 31.46
N ASN A 13 -43.51 -35.78 30.37
CA ASN A 13 -42.23 -35.09 30.16
C ASN A 13 -42.43 -33.58 29.96
N GLU A 14 -43.41 -33.17 29.15
CA GLU A 14 -43.71 -31.77 28.87
C GLU A 14 -44.20 -31.01 30.11
N LEU A 15 -45.10 -31.61 30.91
CA LEU A 15 -45.55 -31.05 32.19
C LEU A 15 -44.39 -30.90 33.18
N ARG A 16 -43.50 -31.90 33.28
CA ARG A 16 -42.30 -31.82 34.15
C ARG A 16 -41.37 -30.68 33.70
N ARG A 17 -41.18 -30.52 32.39
CA ARG A 17 -40.33 -29.45 31.81
C ARG A 17 -40.88 -28.07 32.12
N LYS A 18 -42.20 -27.86 31.98
CA LYS A 18 -42.88 -26.60 32.32
C LYS A 18 -42.88 -26.32 33.82
N ALA A 19 -43.09 -27.33 34.66
CA ALA A 19 -42.97 -27.17 36.12
C ALA A 19 -41.56 -26.68 36.52
N GLN A 20 -40.51 -27.30 35.98
CA GLN A 20 -39.12 -26.86 36.22
C GLN A 20 -38.82 -25.45 35.70
N LEU A 21 -39.47 -25.01 34.61
CA LEU A 21 -39.35 -23.64 34.10
C LEU A 21 -39.93 -22.63 35.10
N VAL A 22 -41.08 -22.93 35.70
CA VAL A 22 -41.69 -22.10 36.75
C VAL A 22 -40.83 -22.09 38.02
N GLU A 23 -40.40 -23.25 38.51
CA GLU A 23 -39.57 -23.38 39.72
C GLU A 23 -38.25 -22.60 39.65
N LYS A 24 -37.62 -22.55 38.46
CA LYS A 24 -36.32 -21.89 38.25
C LYS A 24 -36.42 -20.39 37.98
N THR A 25 -37.61 -19.86 37.73
CA THR A 25 -37.78 -18.47 37.29
C THR A 25 -38.22 -17.60 38.47
N PRO A 26 -37.43 -16.58 38.89
CA PRO A 26 -37.65 -15.87 40.15
C PRO A 26 -38.88 -14.96 40.17
N ALA A 27 -39.41 -14.58 39.00
CA ALA A 27 -40.62 -13.81 38.84
C ALA A 27 -41.35 -14.24 37.56
N ARG A 28 -42.67 -14.40 37.65
CA ARG A 28 -43.50 -14.74 36.49
C ARG A 28 -43.53 -13.55 35.50
N PRO A 29 -43.26 -13.75 34.21
CA PRO A 29 -43.36 -12.69 33.20
C PRO A 29 -44.83 -12.33 32.93
N SER A 30 -45.11 -11.08 32.56
CA SER A 30 -46.44 -10.67 32.09
C SER A 30 -46.69 -11.11 30.64
N GLU A 31 -47.95 -11.08 30.23
CA GLU A 31 -48.36 -11.42 28.86
C GLU A 31 -47.67 -10.53 27.82
N GLU A 32 -47.60 -9.22 28.03
CA GLU A 32 -46.98 -8.28 27.09
C GLU A 32 -45.47 -8.54 26.94
N LEU A 33 -44.81 -8.94 28.03
CA LEU A 33 -43.40 -9.33 27.99
C LEU A 33 -43.18 -10.61 27.19
N ILE A 34 -44.09 -11.59 27.29
CA ILE A 34 -44.04 -12.82 26.50
C ILE A 34 -44.31 -12.55 25.03
N GLN A 35 -45.35 -11.78 24.71
CA GLN A 35 -45.67 -11.32 23.35
C GLN A 35 -44.46 -10.61 22.71
N HIS A 36 -43.86 -9.65 23.42
CA HIS A 36 -42.67 -8.94 22.97
C HIS A 36 -41.47 -9.90 22.69
N ARG A 37 -41.24 -10.87 23.58
CA ARG A 37 -40.18 -11.88 23.40
C ARG A 37 -40.46 -12.82 22.22
N LEU A 38 -41.70 -13.28 22.03
CA LEU A 38 -42.09 -14.10 20.88
C LEU A 38 -41.80 -13.39 19.55
N LYS A 39 -42.25 -12.14 19.41
CA LYS A 39 -41.94 -11.33 18.22
C LYS A 39 -40.42 -11.15 18.07
N THR A 40 -39.72 -10.74 19.13
CA THR A 40 -38.29 -10.42 19.06
C THR A 40 -37.43 -11.64 18.70
N TYR A 41 -37.59 -12.77 19.39
CA TYR A 41 -36.78 -13.96 19.14
C TYR A 41 -37.22 -14.73 17.89
N GLY A 42 -38.51 -14.70 17.54
CA GLY A 42 -39.00 -15.24 16.27
C GLY A 42 -38.43 -14.47 15.07
N THR A 43 -38.47 -13.13 15.10
CA THR A 43 -37.83 -12.28 14.09
C THR A 43 -36.34 -12.59 13.94
N LYS A 44 -35.60 -12.70 15.05
CA LYS A 44 -34.17 -13.06 15.03
C LYS A 44 -33.88 -14.45 14.47
N CYS A 45 -34.78 -15.41 14.66
CA CYS A 45 -34.65 -16.72 14.03
C CYS A 45 -34.80 -16.61 12.50
N TYR A 46 -35.69 -15.76 12.00
CA TYR A 46 -35.84 -15.50 10.56
C TYR A 46 -34.66 -14.72 9.96
N GLU A 47 -34.16 -13.70 10.66
CA GLU A 47 -32.96 -12.93 10.26
C GLU A 47 -31.71 -13.81 10.06
N ALA A 48 -31.67 -14.99 10.70
CA ALA A 48 -30.55 -15.92 10.58
C ALA A 48 -30.36 -16.50 9.16
N ALA A 49 -31.36 -16.46 8.27
CA ALA A 49 -31.15 -16.82 6.87
C ALA A 49 -30.17 -15.85 6.17
N LYS A 50 -30.32 -14.54 6.43
CA LYS A 50 -29.41 -13.51 5.93
C LYS A 50 -28.01 -13.67 6.51
N VAL A 51 -27.91 -13.90 7.83
CA VAL A 51 -26.62 -14.17 8.51
C VAL A 51 -25.94 -15.43 7.94
N THR A 52 -26.71 -16.47 7.61
CA THR A 52 -26.19 -17.70 6.99
C THR A 52 -25.63 -17.44 5.59
N GLU A 53 -26.33 -16.62 4.79
CA GLU A 53 -25.88 -16.24 3.46
C GLU A 53 -24.66 -15.32 3.50
N GLU A 54 -24.62 -14.35 4.41
CA GLU A 54 -23.48 -13.49 4.66
C GLU A 54 -22.25 -14.32 5.05
N ALA A 55 -22.39 -15.27 5.99
CA ALA A 55 -21.33 -16.19 6.39
C ALA A 55 -20.78 -17.05 5.21
N MET A 56 -21.68 -17.60 4.38
CA MET A 56 -21.30 -18.34 3.18
C MET A 56 -20.50 -17.45 2.20
N ASN A 57 -20.97 -16.22 1.96
CA ASN A 57 -20.32 -15.27 1.06
C ASN A 57 -18.97 -14.79 1.60
N GLU A 58 -18.84 -14.50 2.90
CA GLU A 58 -17.57 -14.10 3.51
C GLU A 58 -16.52 -15.21 3.43
N TYR A 59 -16.90 -16.46 3.67
CA TYR A 59 -16.02 -17.62 3.50
C TYR A 59 -15.58 -17.79 2.04
N VAL A 60 -16.52 -17.81 1.08
CA VAL A 60 -16.21 -17.93 -0.36
C VAL A 60 -15.29 -16.80 -0.84
N ASN A 61 -15.56 -15.55 -0.44
CA ASN A 61 -14.73 -14.39 -0.81
C ASN A 61 -13.32 -14.47 -0.22
N LEU A 62 -13.18 -14.94 1.04
CA LEU A 62 -11.87 -15.13 1.65
C LEU A 62 -11.09 -16.25 0.95
N MET A 63 -11.73 -17.36 0.62
CA MET A 63 -11.13 -18.49 -0.09
C MET A 63 -10.73 -18.13 -1.53
N ALA A 64 -11.53 -17.32 -2.24
CA ALA A 64 -11.17 -16.79 -3.56
C ALA A 64 -9.89 -15.94 -3.53
N CYS A 65 -9.61 -15.26 -2.42
CA CYS A 65 -8.40 -14.46 -2.21
C CYS A 65 -7.18 -15.27 -1.70
N ARG A 66 -7.29 -16.59 -1.49
CA ARG A 66 -6.23 -17.41 -0.85
C ARG A 66 -4.85 -17.22 -1.48
N ASP A 67 -4.78 -17.32 -2.80
CA ASP A 67 -3.51 -17.33 -3.52
C ASP A 67 -2.85 -15.93 -3.50
N ASP A 68 -3.65 -14.86 -3.47
CA ASP A 68 -3.19 -13.48 -3.28
C ASP A 68 -2.53 -13.24 -1.92
N TYR A 69 -2.90 -13.99 -0.87
CA TYR A 69 -2.18 -13.97 0.41
C TYR A 69 -0.90 -14.78 0.32
N TYR A 70 -0.93 -15.98 -0.28
CA TYR A 70 0.25 -16.86 -0.34
C TYR A 70 1.39 -16.27 -1.17
N ASN A 71 1.07 -15.44 -2.17
CA ASN A 71 2.05 -14.71 -2.99
C ASN A 71 2.71 -13.51 -2.27
N ARG A 72 2.36 -13.22 -1.01
CA ARG A 72 2.94 -12.10 -0.22
C ARG A 72 3.77 -12.63 0.94
N ARG A 73 4.90 -11.97 1.23
CA ARG A 73 5.76 -12.29 2.39
C ARG A 73 4.95 -12.29 3.69
N GLY A 74 4.99 -13.40 4.44
CA GLY A 74 4.19 -13.62 5.65
C GLY A 74 2.66 -13.70 5.43
N GLY A 75 2.17 -13.59 4.20
CA GLY A 75 0.74 -13.55 3.88
C GLY A 75 0.04 -14.88 4.15
N ALA A 76 0.74 -16.02 4.09
CA ALA A 76 0.20 -17.31 4.53
C ALA A 76 -0.20 -17.34 6.02
N LEU A 77 0.55 -16.65 6.89
CA LEU A 77 0.17 -16.47 8.29
C LEU A 77 -1.04 -15.53 8.42
N GLN A 78 -1.08 -14.45 7.63
CA GLN A 78 -2.21 -13.53 7.60
C GLN A 78 -3.51 -14.20 7.16
N PHE A 79 -3.45 -15.07 6.14
CA PHE A 79 -4.60 -15.85 5.66
C PHE A 79 -5.13 -16.79 6.74
N TYR A 80 -4.26 -17.61 7.35
CA TYR A 80 -4.63 -18.48 8.47
C TYR A 80 -5.27 -17.71 9.63
N LEU A 81 -4.74 -16.54 10.00
CA LEU A 81 -5.30 -15.73 11.08
C LEU A 81 -6.69 -15.16 10.72
N LYS A 82 -6.88 -14.68 9.49
CA LYS A 82 -8.19 -14.21 9.01
C LYS A 82 -9.22 -15.32 8.98
N LEU A 83 -8.87 -16.47 8.40
CA LEU A 83 -9.79 -17.61 8.29
C LEU A 83 -10.16 -18.17 9.67
N LYS A 84 -9.21 -18.20 10.61
CA LYS A 84 -9.48 -18.56 12.00
C LYS A 84 -10.36 -17.54 12.72
N GLN A 85 -10.24 -16.25 12.41
CA GLN A 85 -11.12 -15.22 12.96
C GLN A 85 -12.55 -15.40 12.44
N LEU A 86 -12.71 -15.52 11.12
CA LEU A 86 -14.00 -15.74 10.46
C LEU A 86 -14.73 -16.96 11.04
N HIS A 87 -14.03 -18.08 11.13
CA HIS A 87 -14.56 -19.30 11.75
C HIS A 87 -15.07 -19.07 13.19
N LYS A 88 -14.36 -18.22 13.97
CA LYS A 88 -14.78 -17.90 15.33
C LYS A 88 -16.00 -16.97 15.38
N GLU A 89 -16.15 -16.09 14.39
CA GLU A 89 -17.31 -15.22 14.23
C GLU A 89 -18.55 -16.06 13.83
N HIS A 90 -18.40 -17.03 12.92
CA HIS A 90 -19.47 -17.95 12.55
C HIS A 90 -19.87 -18.94 13.67
N GLU A 91 -18.92 -19.40 14.51
CA GLU A 91 -19.25 -20.16 15.73
C GLU A 91 -20.18 -19.36 16.67
N LEU A 92 -20.01 -18.03 16.74
CA LEU A 92 -20.88 -17.17 17.55
C LEU A 92 -22.28 -17.07 16.96
N HIS A 93 -22.43 -16.94 15.63
CA HIS A 93 -23.75 -16.92 14.98
C HIS A 93 -24.55 -18.22 15.22
N VAL A 94 -23.90 -19.39 15.21
CA VAL A 94 -24.55 -20.66 15.58
C VAL A 94 -24.99 -20.66 17.05
N HIS A 95 -24.20 -20.09 17.96
CA HIS A 95 -24.58 -19.98 19.36
C HIS A 95 -25.74 -19.00 19.58
N GLU A 96 -25.70 -17.82 18.93
CA GLU A 96 -26.75 -16.82 18.97
C GLU A 96 -28.08 -17.35 18.42
N LEU A 97 -28.05 -18.09 17.30
CA LEU A 97 -29.23 -18.71 16.72
C LEU A 97 -29.85 -19.77 17.64
N LYS A 98 -29.02 -20.63 18.26
CA LYS A 98 -29.49 -21.60 19.27
C LYS A 98 -30.16 -20.89 20.46
N ASN A 99 -29.50 -19.88 21.01
CA ASN A 99 -30.03 -19.09 22.13
C ASN A 99 -31.33 -18.35 21.76
N ASN A 100 -31.43 -17.75 20.57
CA ASN A 100 -32.67 -17.13 20.10
C ASN A 100 -33.81 -18.15 19.96
N ALA A 101 -33.52 -19.34 19.43
CA ALA A 101 -34.52 -20.42 19.31
C ALA A 101 -34.97 -20.94 20.67
N GLU A 102 -34.05 -21.16 21.62
CA GLU A 102 -34.37 -21.56 22.99
C GLU A 102 -35.26 -20.51 23.68
N LEU A 103 -34.91 -19.22 23.58
CA LEU A 103 -35.68 -18.14 24.17
C LEU A 103 -37.06 -17.95 23.51
N PHE A 104 -37.17 -18.18 22.20
CA PHE A 104 -38.45 -18.23 21.49
C PHE A 104 -39.34 -19.38 21.99
N MET A 105 -38.78 -20.59 22.08
CA MET A 105 -39.50 -21.78 22.57
C MET A 105 -39.95 -21.62 24.03
N MET A 106 -39.08 -21.09 24.89
CA MET A 106 -39.42 -20.74 26.28
C MET A 106 -40.51 -19.68 26.36
N SER A 107 -40.62 -18.77 25.40
CA SER A 107 -41.67 -17.75 25.38
C SER A 107 -43.03 -18.34 25.01
N HIS A 108 -43.07 -19.29 24.06
CA HIS A 108 -44.27 -20.11 23.80
C HIS A 108 -44.70 -20.88 25.06
N ASP A 109 -43.75 -21.55 25.73
CA ASP A 109 -44.02 -22.29 26.96
C ASP A 109 -44.57 -21.40 28.09
N TRP A 110 -44.02 -20.19 28.25
CA TRP A 110 -44.51 -19.23 29.23
C TRP A 110 -45.93 -18.73 28.91
N TYR A 111 -46.27 -18.51 27.63
CA TYR A 111 -47.63 -18.12 27.25
C TYR A 111 -48.63 -19.22 27.60
N GLU A 112 -48.30 -20.47 27.26
CA GLU A 112 -49.12 -21.64 27.60
C GLU A 112 -49.25 -21.84 29.13
N ILE A 113 -48.23 -21.45 29.92
CA ILE A 113 -48.30 -21.44 31.39
C ILE A 113 -49.23 -20.33 31.92
N LEU A 114 -49.21 -19.11 31.35
CA LEU A 114 -50.12 -18.04 31.77
C LEU A 114 -51.59 -18.39 31.49
N VAL A 115 -51.86 -18.99 30.32
CA VAL A 115 -53.20 -19.46 29.95
C VAL A 115 -53.71 -20.53 30.94
N VAL A 116 -52.86 -21.49 31.33
CA VAL A 116 -53.23 -22.50 32.35
C VAL A 116 -53.38 -21.90 33.76
N ALA A 117 -52.73 -20.76 34.03
CA ALA A 117 -52.84 -20.03 35.29
C ALA A 117 -54.03 -19.06 35.37
N ASP A 118 -54.85 -18.95 34.32
CA ASP A 118 -55.94 -17.96 34.17
C ASP A 118 -55.46 -16.49 34.23
N GLU A 119 -54.20 -16.26 33.81
CA GLU A 119 -53.55 -14.93 33.77
C GLU A 119 -53.44 -14.36 32.34
N ALA A 120 -53.80 -15.14 31.32
CA ALA A 120 -53.93 -14.73 29.92
C ALA A 120 -55.01 -15.60 29.24
N GLN A 121 -55.63 -15.15 28.16
CA GLN A 121 -56.62 -15.97 27.43
C GLN A 121 -56.00 -16.67 26.21
N GLU A 122 -56.38 -17.93 25.96
CA GLU A 122 -55.94 -18.65 24.76
C GLU A 122 -56.39 -17.96 23.46
N LEU A 123 -57.55 -17.27 23.49
CA LEU A 123 -58.03 -16.49 22.36
C LEU A 123 -57.11 -15.30 22.05
N ASP A 124 -56.59 -14.62 23.08
CA ASP A 124 -55.65 -13.50 22.94
C ASP A 124 -54.29 -14.00 22.43
N ARG A 125 -53.80 -15.14 22.95
CA ARG A 125 -52.60 -15.83 22.42
C ARG A 125 -52.73 -16.15 20.92
N LEU A 126 -53.84 -16.76 20.50
CA LEU A 126 -54.07 -17.13 19.11
C LEU A 126 -54.29 -15.91 18.20
N ALA A 127 -54.96 -14.87 18.69
CA ALA A 127 -55.11 -13.60 17.98
C ALA A 127 -53.76 -12.89 17.81
N PHE A 128 -52.92 -12.89 18.85
CA PHE A 128 -51.57 -12.34 18.80
C PHE A 128 -50.70 -13.07 17.77
N LEU A 129 -50.61 -14.41 17.82
CA LEU A 129 -49.84 -15.19 16.85
C LEU A 129 -50.34 -14.97 15.41
N ARG A 130 -51.67 -14.89 15.21
CA ARG A 130 -52.23 -14.53 13.90
C ARG A 130 -51.80 -13.15 13.44
N SER A 131 -51.83 -12.13 14.31
CA SER A 131 -51.41 -10.77 13.94
C SER A 131 -49.93 -10.66 13.58
N LEU A 132 -49.06 -11.50 14.17
CA LEU A 132 -47.66 -11.63 13.73
C LEU A 132 -47.52 -12.32 12.37
N ASN A 133 -48.34 -13.34 12.09
CA ASN A 133 -48.32 -14.04 10.80
C ASN A 133 -48.85 -13.15 9.66
N GLU A 134 -49.81 -12.27 9.95
CA GLU A 134 -50.38 -11.30 9.01
C GLU A 134 -49.46 -10.08 8.75
N GLU A 135 -48.36 -9.92 9.51
CA GLU A 135 -47.40 -8.83 9.35
C GLU A 135 -46.63 -8.93 8.02
N GLU A 136 -46.75 -7.90 7.18
CA GLU A 136 -46.06 -7.86 5.88
C GLU A 136 -44.58 -7.51 6.06
N VAL A 137 -43.70 -8.49 5.87
CA VAL A 137 -42.24 -8.28 5.85
C VAL A 137 -41.75 -8.23 4.41
N PHE A 138 -40.86 -7.28 4.13
CA PHE A 138 -40.18 -7.14 2.85
C PHE A 138 -38.69 -7.45 3.04
N GLU A 139 -38.18 -8.37 2.23
CA GLU A 139 -36.77 -8.76 2.23
C GLU A 139 -36.16 -8.41 0.86
N SER A 140 -34.83 -8.25 0.80
CA SER A 140 -34.16 -7.96 -0.47
C SER A 140 -34.27 -9.17 -1.41
N SER A 141 -34.63 -8.93 -2.67
CA SER A 141 -34.52 -9.94 -3.74
C SER A 141 -33.07 -10.36 -3.95
N ASN A 142 -32.85 -11.63 -4.27
CA ASN A 142 -31.55 -12.13 -4.71
C ASN A 142 -31.27 -11.73 -6.17
N PRO A 143 -30.00 -11.62 -6.60
CA PRO A 143 -29.66 -11.29 -7.99
C PRO A 143 -30.18 -12.29 -9.04
N GLU A 144 -30.55 -13.50 -8.61
CA GLU A 144 -31.16 -14.54 -9.46
C GLU A 144 -32.69 -14.39 -9.58
N ASP A 145 -33.34 -13.59 -8.73
CA ASP A 145 -34.79 -13.40 -8.76
C ASP A 145 -35.20 -12.49 -9.92
N SER A 146 -36.26 -12.87 -10.64
CA SER A 146 -36.82 -12.08 -11.74
C SER A 146 -37.33 -10.68 -11.32
N SER A 147 -37.47 -10.41 -10.02
CA SER A 147 -37.88 -9.11 -9.47
C SER A 147 -36.70 -8.22 -9.05
N TYR A 148 -35.45 -8.68 -9.16
CA TYR A 148 -34.28 -7.91 -8.72
C TYR A 148 -34.19 -6.53 -9.42
N PRO A 149 -33.93 -5.42 -8.68
CA PRO A 149 -33.57 -5.32 -7.26
C PRO A 149 -34.76 -4.97 -6.32
N GLN A 150 -36.01 -5.24 -6.71
CA GLN A 150 -37.18 -4.86 -5.90
C GLN A 150 -37.37 -5.81 -4.70
N PRO A 151 -37.69 -5.28 -3.50
CA PRO A 151 -37.96 -6.10 -2.32
C PRO A 151 -39.09 -7.09 -2.54
N VAL A 152 -38.90 -8.33 -2.09
CA VAL A 152 -39.90 -9.40 -2.16
C VAL A 152 -40.68 -9.43 -0.85
N LYS A 153 -42.01 -9.55 -0.94
CA LYS A 153 -42.87 -9.75 0.23
C LYS A 153 -42.73 -11.19 0.72
N VAL A 154 -42.27 -11.37 1.95
CA VAL A 154 -42.04 -12.66 2.61
C VAL A 154 -43.04 -12.82 3.76
N HIS A 155 -43.65 -14.00 3.84
CA HIS A 155 -44.55 -14.37 4.93
C HIS A 155 -43.79 -15.20 5.97
N ARG A 156 -43.88 -14.80 7.25
CA ARG A 156 -43.22 -15.43 8.38
C ARG A 156 -44.27 -16.07 9.29
N SER A 157 -44.02 -17.29 9.75
CA SER A 157 -44.91 -18.03 10.67
C SER A 157 -44.28 -18.06 12.05
N TYR A 158 -44.97 -17.51 13.05
CA TYR A 158 -44.55 -17.54 14.45
C TYR A 158 -45.09 -18.77 15.19
N GLU A 159 -45.56 -19.77 14.45
CA GLU A 159 -45.89 -21.08 14.99
C GLU A 159 -44.65 -21.81 15.48
N ARG A 160 -44.78 -22.46 16.64
CA ARG A 160 -43.68 -23.12 17.36
C ARG A 160 -42.89 -24.09 16.47
N ASN A 161 -43.60 -24.89 15.68
CA ASN A 161 -43.02 -25.90 14.80
C ASN A 161 -42.36 -25.31 13.55
N ASP A 162 -42.88 -24.19 13.02
CA ASP A 162 -42.35 -23.57 11.81
C ASP A 162 -41.03 -22.87 12.09
N VAL A 163 -40.97 -22.07 13.16
CA VAL A 163 -39.71 -21.44 13.59
C VAL A 163 -38.69 -22.50 13.99
N ALA A 164 -39.07 -23.55 14.73
CA ALA A 164 -38.14 -24.63 15.08
C ALA A 164 -37.57 -25.34 13.83
N ARG A 165 -38.41 -25.64 12.84
CA ARG A 165 -38.00 -26.24 11.56
C ARG A 165 -37.10 -25.31 10.74
N PHE A 166 -37.44 -24.02 10.67
CA PHE A 166 -36.65 -23.02 9.96
C PHE A 166 -35.27 -22.83 10.61
N THR A 167 -35.22 -22.66 11.93
CA THR A 167 -33.96 -22.53 12.68
C THR A 167 -33.11 -23.79 12.53
N GLN A 168 -33.70 -24.98 12.60
CA GLN A 168 -32.95 -26.23 12.38
C GLN A 168 -32.33 -26.29 10.98
N LEU A 169 -33.02 -25.80 9.94
CA LEU A 169 -32.48 -25.70 8.59
C LEU A 169 -31.29 -24.74 8.51
N GLN A 170 -31.40 -23.53 9.08
CA GLN A 170 -30.27 -22.58 9.07
C GLN A 170 -29.09 -23.06 9.93
N LEU A 171 -29.35 -23.74 11.06
CA LEU A 171 -28.30 -24.37 11.88
C LEU A 171 -27.54 -25.46 11.12
N VAL A 172 -28.21 -26.27 10.30
CA VAL A 172 -27.55 -27.26 9.44
C VAL A 172 -26.67 -26.56 8.41
N ARG A 173 -27.17 -25.52 7.73
CA ARG A 173 -26.40 -24.76 6.73
C ARG A 173 -25.15 -24.10 7.34
N LEU A 174 -25.29 -23.41 8.48
CA LEU A 174 -24.15 -22.83 9.21
C LEU A 174 -23.15 -23.88 9.67
N GLN A 175 -23.62 -25.06 10.11
CA GLN A 175 -22.71 -26.14 10.51
C GLN A 175 -21.89 -26.68 9.32
N THR A 176 -22.49 -26.80 8.13
CA THR A 176 -21.74 -27.17 6.92
C THR A 176 -20.62 -26.18 6.62
N VAL A 177 -20.89 -24.87 6.69
CA VAL A 177 -19.86 -23.83 6.52
C VAL A 177 -18.76 -23.96 7.58
N LEU A 178 -19.11 -24.14 8.86
CA LEU A 178 -18.13 -24.32 9.94
C LEU A 178 -17.24 -25.55 9.76
N ASP A 179 -17.78 -26.65 9.23
CA ASP A 179 -17.00 -27.88 9.00
C ASP A 179 -16.02 -27.74 7.82
N GLU A 180 -16.43 -27.03 6.75
CA GLU A 180 -15.56 -26.66 5.62
C GLU A 180 -14.46 -25.67 6.04
N GLU A 181 -14.83 -24.64 6.80
CA GLU A 181 -13.91 -23.67 7.38
C GLU A 181 -12.89 -24.31 8.30
N LYS A 182 -13.33 -25.21 9.19
CA LYS A 182 -12.43 -25.89 10.12
C LYS A 182 -11.35 -26.67 9.39
N THR A 183 -11.74 -27.40 8.35
CA THR A 183 -10.81 -28.09 7.44
C THR A 183 -9.81 -27.10 6.84
N SER A 184 -10.33 -26.01 6.28
CA SER A 184 -9.54 -24.94 5.66
C SER A 184 -8.60 -24.21 6.65
N VAL A 185 -9.00 -24.05 7.91
CA VAL A 185 -8.17 -23.48 9.00
C VAL A 185 -7.00 -24.41 9.33
N GLU A 186 -7.23 -25.73 9.36
CA GLU A 186 -6.19 -26.73 9.60
C GLU A 186 -5.18 -26.78 8.43
N GLU A 187 -5.66 -26.73 7.18
CA GLU A 187 -4.83 -26.61 5.99
C GLU A 187 -4.01 -25.31 5.96
N ALA A 188 -4.66 -24.16 6.19
CA ALA A 188 -4.00 -22.85 6.22
C ALA A 188 -2.94 -22.76 7.33
N LYS A 189 -3.20 -23.38 8.49
CA LYS A 189 -2.24 -23.51 9.60
C LYS A 189 -1.03 -24.36 9.22
N PHE A 190 -1.23 -25.42 8.44
CA PHE A 190 -0.14 -26.25 7.94
C PHE A 190 0.67 -25.50 6.87
N MET A 191 0.01 -24.87 5.89
CA MET A 191 0.66 -24.03 4.86
C MET A 191 1.45 -22.88 5.46
N SER A 192 0.88 -22.15 6.43
CA SER A 192 1.57 -21.07 7.15
C SER A 192 2.87 -21.54 7.82
N LYS A 193 2.87 -22.72 8.45
CA LYS A 193 4.08 -23.31 9.04
C LYS A 193 5.12 -23.73 7.99
N THR A 194 4.68 -24.28 6.87
CA THR A 194 5.57 -24.76 5.80
C THR A 194 6.22 -23.59 5.08
N ILE A 195 5.43 -22.59 4.66
CA ILE A 195 5.94 -21.36 4.04
C ILE A 195 6.84 -20.60 5.01
N GLY A 196 6.46 -20.45 6.29
CA GLY A 196 7.30 -19.78 7.28
C GLY A 196 8.65 -20.45 7.55
N LYS A 197 8.76 -21.78 7.38
CA LYS A 197 10.06 -22.48 7.40
C LYS A 197 10.90 -22.14 6.18
N TYR A 198 10.32 -22.19 4.99
CA TYR A 198 11.00 -21.88 3.74
C TYR A 198 11.47 -20.41 3.70
N GLU A 199 10.63 -19.47 4.13
CA GLU A 199 11.01 -18.06 4.29
C GLU A 199 12.20 -17.91 5.27
N ALA A 200 12.23 -18.67 6.37
CA ALA A 200 13.32 -18.61 7.35
C ALA A 200 14.64 -19.20 6.84
N GLU A 201 14.57 -20.26 6.03
CA GLU A 201 15.70 -20.91 5.35
C GLU A 201 16.30 -19.97 4.29
N VAL A 202 15.48 -19.45 3.37
CA VAL A 202 15.90 -18.46 2.36
C VAL A 202 16.48 -17.19 2.99
N LEU A 203 15.88 -16.69 4.08
CA LEU A 203 16.46 -15.56 4.84
C LEU A 203 17.77 -15.91 5.54
N SER A 204 18.06 -17.18 5.80
CA SER A 204 19.36 -17.61 6.33
C SER A 204 20.41 -17.66 5.23
N ASP A 205 20.09 -18.24 4.07
CA ASP A 205 20.98 -18.31 2.93
C ASP A 205 21.36 -16.91 2.42
N LEU A 206 20.37 -16.00 2.34
CA LEU A 206 20.62 -14.59 2.01
C LEU A 206 21.54 -13.90 3.02
N ARG A 207 21.44 -14.20 4.32
CA ARG A 207 22.35 -13.65 5.34
C ARG A 207 23.77 -14.18 5.16
N PHE A 208 23.95 -15.47 4.85
CA PHE A 208 25.27 -16.03 4.55
C PHE A 208 25.88 -15.37 3.32
N ALA A 209 25.15 -15.33 2.20
CA ALA A 209 25.60 -14.69 0.97
C ALA A 209 25.94 -13.18 1.14
N MET A 210 25.20 -12.46 1.98
CA MET A 210 25.51 -11.07 2.31
C MET A 210 26.78 -10.91 3.15
N GLU A 211 27.07 -11.84 4.07
CA GLU A 211 28.30 -11.80 4.87
C GLU A 211 29.53 -12.21 4.04
N ASP A 212 29.38 -13.19 3.14
CA ASP A 212 30.42 -13.56 2.17
C ASP A 212 30.77 -12.39 1.25
N LEU A 213 29.77 -11.75 0.63
CA LEU A 213 29.95 -10.55 -0.21
C LEU A 213 30.59 -9.38 0.58
N LYS A 214 30.21 -9.21 1.85
CA LYS A 214 30.83 -8.22 2.74
C LYS A 214 32.29 -8.55 3.04
N GLY A 215 32.64 -9.83 3.16
CA GLY A 215 34.02 -10.31 3.23
C GLY A 215 34.82 -9.97 1.97
N GLU A 216 34.27 -10.28 0.78
CA GLU A 216 34.88 -9.96 -0.51
C GLU A 216 35.12 -8.46 -0.69
N VAL A 217 34.11 -7.64 -0.43
CA VAL A 217 34.20 -6.16 -0.51
C VAL A 217 35.24 -5.63 0.48
N THR A 218 35.30 -6.17 1.71
CA THR A 218 36.31 -5.78 2.70
C THR A 218 37.73 -6.13 2.23
N SER A 219 37.93 -7.33 1.67
CA SER A 219 39.20 -7.76 1.09
C SER A 219 39.63 -6.88 -0.09
N TYR A 220 38.69 -6.53 -0.98
CA TYR A 220 38.92 -5.64 -2.10
C TYR A 220 39.32 -4.22 -1.65
N ILE A 221 38.65 -3.67 -0.63
CA ILE A 221 38.99 -2.38 -0.02
C ILE A 221 40.40 -2.42 0.59
N GLN A 222 40.75 -3.49 1.33
CA GLN A 222 42.08 -3.66 1.91
C GLN A 222 43.18 -3.71 0.83
N ASN A 223 42.99 -4.53 -0.22
CA ASN A 223 43.93 -4.63 -1.34
C ASN A 223 44.10 -3.28 -2.06
N THR A 224 42.99 -2.59 -2.37
CA THR A 224 43.02 -1.27 -3.03
C THR A 224 43.72 -0.23 -2.15
N THR A 225 43.48 -0.24 -0.84
CA THR A 225 44.14 0.67 0.12
C THR A 225 45.65 0.41 0.18
N GLN A 226 46.06 -0.86 0.21
CA GLN A 226 47.47 -1.25 0.18
C GLN A 226 48.16 -0.79 -1.11
N GLN A 227 47.53 -0.99 -2.28
CA GLN A 227 48.04 -0.50 -3.56
C GLN A 227 48.20 1.02 -3.59
N LEU A 228 47.23 1.78 -3.06
CA LEU A 228 47.32 3.23 -2.96
C LEU A 228 48.47 3.69 -2.04
N ASP A 229 48.68 3.02 -0.90
CA ASP A 229 49.79 3.36 -0.01
C ASP A 229 51.16 3.00 -0.62
N ASP A 230 51.26 1.93 -1.40
CA ASP A 230 52.49 1.58 -2.12
C ASP A 230 52.77 2.54 -3.30
N MET A 231 51.74 2.96 -4.05
CA MET A 231 51.84 4.06 -5.02
C MET A 231 52.30 5.37 -4.36
N LYS A 232 51.78 5.69 -3.17
CA LYS A 232 52.14 6.87 -2.38
C LYS A 232 53.58 6.82 -1.86
N LYS A 233 54.08 5.63 -1.47
CA LYS A 233 55.51 5.41 -1.14
C LYS A 233 56.39 5.61 -2.37
N ALA A 234 56.02 5.04 -3.51
CA ALA A 234 56.73 5.19 -4.77
C ALA A 234 56.81 6.68 -5.20
N LEU A 235 55.67 7.39 -5.18
CA LEU A 235 55.60 8.82 -5.48
C LEU A 235 56.49 9.65 -4.54
N LYS A 236 56.45 9.41 -3.22
CA LYS A 236 57.37 10.06 -2.27
C LYS A 236 58.85 9.77 -2.57
N SER A 237 59.18 8.59 -3.07
CA SER A 237 60.54 8.27 -3.50
C SER A 237 60.94 9.08 -4.75
N THR A 238 60.06 9.13 -5.76
CA THR A 238 60.26 9.92 -6.97
C THR A 238 60.40 11.42 -6.65
N CYS A 239 59.56 11.98 -5.79
CA CYS A 239 59.67 13.37 -5.37
C CYS A 239 61.02 13.67 -4.70
N ARG A 240 61.58 12.77 -3.88
CA ARG A 240 62.92 12.94 -3.29
C ARG A 240 64.03 12.91 -4.32
N LEU A 241 63.92 12.05 -5.34
CA LEU A 241 64.87 12.04 -6.48
C LEU A 241 64.78 13.33 -7.29
N VAL A 242 63.58 13.83 -7.57
CA VAL A 242 63.37 15.09 -8.29
C VAL A 242 63.92 16.28 -7.51
N HIS A 243 63.71 16.37 -6.19
CA HIS A 243 64.33 17.41 -5.36
C HIS A 243 65.86 17.31 -5.41
N GLY A 244 66.44 16.12 -5.26
CA GLY A 244 67.89 15.95 -5.40
C GLY A 244 68.43 16.39 -6.76
N ILE A 245 67.69 16.15 -7.86
CA ILE A 245 68.06 16.64 -9.20
C ILE A 245 67.94 18.17 -9.26
N LEU A 246 66.89 18.78 -8.71
CA LEU A 246 66.72 20.23 -8.65
C LEU A 246 67.86 20.89 -7.86
N ASP A 247 68.20 20.37 -6.66
CA ASP A 247 69.33 20.86 -5.86
C ASP A 247 70.68 20.75 -6.62
N HIS A 248 70.81 19.80 -7.54
CA HIS A 248 71.99 19.64 -8.40
C HIS A 248 71.98 20.59 -9.61
N VAL A 249 70.81 20.90 -10.16
CA VAL A 249 70.64 21.91 -11.23
C VAL A 249 70.89 23.30 -10.66
N GLU A 250 70.27 23.66 -9.54
CA GLU A 250 70.44 24.95 -8.87
C GLU A 250 71.92 25.17 -8.50
N ARG A 251 72.59 24.19 -7.88
CA ARG A 251 74.05 24.25 -7.63
C ARG A 251 74.90 24.38 -8.90
N ARG A 252 74.42 23.87 -10.04
CA ARG A 252 75.12 24.01 -11.32
C ARG A 252 74.88 25.38 -11.95
N GLU A 253 73.68 25.93 -11.83
CA GLU A 253 73.35 27.30 -12.21
C GLU A 253 74.16 28.29 -11.36
N ASP A 254 74.24 28.11 -10.04
CA ASP A 254 75.10 28.86 -9.11
C ASP A 254 76.58 28.91 -9.55
N VAL A 255 77.13 27.75 -9.96
CA VAL A 255 78.52 27.64 -10.43
C VAL A 255 78.67 28.27 -11.82
N GLN A 256 77.69 28.08 -12.70
CA GLN A 256 77.67 28.68 -14.02
C GLN A 256 77.52 30.20 -13.96
N GLU A 257 76.72 30.74 -13.04
CA GLU A 257 76.50 32.17 -12.83
C GLU A 257 77.72 32.84 -12.21
N ARG A 258 78.42 32.17 -11.28
CA ARG A 258 79.75 32.63 -10.81
C ARG A 258 80.79 32.63 -11.93
N HIS A 259 80.84 31.56 -12.73
CA HIS A 259 81.76 31.48 -13.87
C HIS A 259 81.43 32.53 -14.95
N ASN A 260 80.15 32.72 -15.25
CA ASN A 260 79.67 33.76 -16.16
C ASN A 260 79.94 35.17 -15.59
N SER A 261 79.81 35.38 -14.28
CA SER A 261 80.12 36.67 -13.64
C SER A 261 81.61 36.96 -13.70
N GLN A 262 82.48 36.00 -13.41
CA GLN A 262 83.94 36.15 -13.57
C GLN A 262 84.33 36.39 -15.03
N PHE A 263 83.67 35.70 -15.97
CA PHE A 263 83.88 35.91 -17.40
C PHE A 263 83.38 37.28 -17.88
N MET A 264 82.22 37.74 -17.39
CA MET A 264 81.66 39.05 -17.68
C MET A 264 82.44 40.17 -17.00
N GLU A 265 83.01 39.95 -15.81
CA GLU A 265 83.93 40.88 -15.15
C GLU A 265 85.25 40.97 -15.91
N SER A 266 85.78 39.84 -16.40
CA SER A 266 86.93 39.82 -17.32
C SER A 266 86.62 40.55 -18.64
N ILE A 267 85.46 40.29 -19.25
CA ILE A 267 84.99 41.03 -20.43
C ILE A 267 84.77 42.51 -20.11
N THR A 268 84.26 42.88 -18.93
CA THR A 268 83.99 44.28 -18.58
C THR A 268 85.29 45.03 -18.34
N ASN A 269 86.25 44.43 -17.62
CA ASN A 269 87.60 44.98 -17.48
C ASN A 269 88.30 45.11 -18.85
N HIS A 270 88.15 44.11 -19.73
CA HIS A 270 88.73 44.17 -21.07
C HIS A 270 87.96 45.15 -21.97
N TYR A 271 86.65 45.31 -21.79
CA TYR A 271 85.80 46.27 -22.47
C TYR A 271 86.08 47.68 -21.98
N ASP A 272 86.40 47.91 -20.71
CA ASP A 272 86.80 49.22 -20.19
C ASP A 272 88.23 49.58 -20.62
N ASP A 273 89.13 48.60 -20.79
CA ASP A 273 90.42 48.80 -21.47
C ASP A 273 90.24 49.10 -22.98
N ILE A 274 89.36 48.35 -23.66
CA ILE A 274 89.01 48.58 -25.08
C ILE A 274 88.24 49.88 -25.26
N LYS A 275 87.38 50.28 -24.31
CA LYS A 275 86.58 51.51 -24.29
C LYS A 275 87.42 52.71 -23.88
N SER A 276 88.40 52.56 -23.01
CA SER A 276 89.44 53.58 -22.80
C SER A 276 90.14 53.90 -24.13
N LYS A 277 90.55 52.86 -24.87
CA LYS A 277 91.13 52.98 -26.22
C LYS A 277 90.11 53.45 -27.27
N PHE A 278 88.83 53.11 -27.13
CA PHE A 278 87.77 53.54 -28.04
C PHE A 278 87.24 54.93 -27.73
N ASP A 279 87.29 55.45 -26.50
CA ASP A 279 86.92 56.84 -26.16
C ASP A 279 88.01 57.81 -26.70
N GLU A 280 89.24 57.32 -26.88
CA GLU A 280 90.30 57.99 -27.64
C GLU A 280 90.03 58.00 -29.16
N VAL A 281 89.27 57.03 -29.68
CA VAL A 281 88.92 56.87 -31.12
C VAL A 281 87.53 57.41 -31.49
N PHE A 282 86.54 57.38 -30.60
CA PHE A 282 85.18 57.90 -30.81
C PHE A 282 85.14 59.42 -30.71
N LYS A 283 86.11 60.05 -30.01
CA LYS A 283 86.41 61.49 -30.22
C LYS A 283 86.81 61.85 -31.66
N ARG A 284 87.08 60.87 -32.53
CA ARG A 284 87.44 61.08 -33.96
C ARG A 284 86.37 60.61 -34.95
N ILE A 285 85.42 59.77 -34.56
CA ILE A 285 84.49 59.13 -35.51
C ILE A 285 83.09 59.07 -34.90
N ASP A 286 82.39 60.21 -34.92
CA ASP A 286 81.01 60.33 -34.46
C ASP A 286 80.13 60.83 -35.62
N GLY A 287 79.48 59.90 -36.33
CA GLY A 287 78.64 60.21 -37.48
C GLY A 287 78.11 58.99 -38.24
N LEU A 288 76.78 58.97 -38.46
CA LEU A 288 75.94 57.97 -39.17
C LEU A 288 75.56 56.73 -38.30
N LYS A 289 74.28 56.50 -37.93
CA LYS A 289 73.08 56.08 -38.72
C LYS A 289 73.20 54.64 -39.26
N LEU A 290 72.17 53.75 -39.29
CA LEU A 290 70.75 53.77 -38.91
C LEU A 290 70.15 52.32 -38.99
N GLU A 291 69.09 52.02 -38.21
CA GLU A 291 67.90 51.18 -38.53
C GLU A 291 67.89 49.63 -38.77
N LYS A 292 66.70 49.05 -38.44
CA LYS A 292 65.90 47.98 -39.13
C LYS A 292 66.13 46.47 -38.82
N GLU A 293 65.12 45.73 -38.32
CA GLU A 293 64.04 44.90 -39.00
C GLU A 293 64.46 43.42 -39.21
N ASP A 294 63.63 42.35 -39.13
CA ASP A 294 62.19 42.10 -38.86
C ASP A 294 61.95 40.55 -38.72
N LYS A 295 60.70 40.05 -38.61
CA LYS A 295 60.18 38.70 -39.04
C LYS A 295 60.52 37.46 -38.13
N SER A 296 59.78 36.32 -38.12
CA SER A 296 58.56 35.84 -38.84
C SER A 296 58.08 34.41 -38.43
N LYS A 297 56.75 34.17 -38.36
CA LYS A 297 56.00 32.87 -38.58
C LYS A 297 56.27 31.71 -37.56
N GLN A 298 55.51 30.58 -37.49
CA GLN A 298 54.56 29.98 -38.45
C GLN A 298 53.48 29.04 -37.85
N ASP A 299 52.30 29.02 -38.50
CA ASP A 299 51.23 28.01 -38.69
C ASP A 299 51.14 26.68 -37.89
N ALA A 300 49.90 26.28 -37.54
CA ALA A 300 49.32 24.99 -38.02
C ALA A 300 47.78 24.90 -37.85
N ASP A 301 47.09 24.57 -38.94
CA ASP A 301 45.63 24.28 -39.05
C ASP A 301 45.32 22.79 -38.87
N LYS A 302 44.07 22.43 -38.50
CA LYS A 302 43.32 21.29 -39.06
C LYS A 302 41.87 21.17 -38.54
N ARG A 303 40.92 21.51 -39.42
CA ARG A 303 39.54 21.00 -39.37
C ARG A 303 39.46 19.50 -39.68
N SER A 304 38.47 18.79 -39.14
CA SER A 304 37.92 17.60 -39.79
C SER A 304 36.40 17.49 -39.59
N THR A 305 35.67 17.36 -40.70
CA THR A 305 34.22 17.15 -40.74
C THR A 305 33.94 15.67 -40.98
N LYS A 306 33.10 15.04 -40.14
CA LYS A 306 32.72 13.63 -40.31
C LYS A 306 31.20 13.49 -40.29
N ARG A 307 30.59 13.36 -41.46
CA ARG A 307 29.18 12.96 -41.62
C ARG A 307 29.02 11.53 -41.08
N ARG A 308 28.08 11.33 -40.16
CA ARG A 308 27.58 9.99 -39.78
C ARG A 308 26.25 9.73 -40.49
N TYR A 309 26.08 8.51 -40.96
CA TYR A 309 24.77 7.94 -41.27
C TYR A 309 24.00 7.79 -39.95
N HIS A 310 22.75 8.24 -39.88
CA HIS A 310 21.86 7.92 -38.75
C HIS A 310 21.34 6.49 -38.92
N ASP A 311 21.53 5.66 -37.90
CA ASP A 311 20.81 4.40 -37.73
C ASP A 311 19.66 4.69 -36.76
N THR A 312 18.46 4.87 -37.31
CA THR A 312 17.29 5.41 -36.57
C THR A 312 16.77 4.49 -35.47
N SER A 313 17.28 3.26 -35.34
CA SER A 313 16.84 2.29 -34.33
C SER A 313 17.49 2.47 -32.95
N ASP A 314 18.66 3.12 -32.85
CA ASP A 314 19.32 3.32 -31.56
C ASP A 314 18.86 4.61 -30.87
N ASP A 315 18.35 5.59 -31.64
CA ASP A 315 17.75 6.83 -31.13
C ASP A 315 16.50 6.53 -30.26
N ASP A 316 15.62 5.63 -30.71
CA ASP A 316 14.40 5.22 -29.97
C ASP A 316 14.74 4.58 -28.60
N ILE A 317 15.78 3.75 -28.54
CA ILE A 317 16.21 3.08 -27.29
C ILE A 317 16.76 4.10 -26.30
N GLU A 318 17.49 5.12 -26.79
CA GLU A 318 18.00 6.19 -25.93
C GLU A 318 16.88 7.13 -25.46
N GLU A 319 15.83 7.34 -26.27
CA GLU A 319 14.62 8.06 -25.82
C GLU A 319 13.93 7.33 -24.66
N TYR A 320 13.70 6.01 -24.77
CA TYR A 320 13.10 5.24 -23.67
C TYR A 320 13.97 5.24 -22.41
N ARG A 321 15.30 5.19 -22.52
CA ARG A 321 16.22 5.38 -21.38
C ARG A 321 16.05 6.74 -20.71
N GLY A 322 15.99 7.82 -21.48
CA GLY A 322 15.75 9.16 -20.95
C GLY A 322 14.41 9.28 -20.22
N ARG A 323 13.35 8.66 -20.77
CA ARG A 323 12.03 8.59 -20.12
C ARG A 323 12.04 7.77 -18.82
N ILE A 324 12.79 6.67 -18.77
CA ILE A 324 12.98 5.87 -17.54
C ILE A 324 13.72 6.67 -16.48
N ALA A 325 14.87 7.29 -16.81
CA ALA A 325 15.64 8.09 -15.86
C ALA A 325 14.82 9.25 -15.26
N SER A 326 14.00 9.91 -16.08
CA SER A 326 13.07 10.95 -15.60
C SER A 326 11.98 10.39 -14.66
N CYS A 327 11.49 9.16 -14.89
CA CYS A 327 10.55 8.52 -13.98
C CYS A 327 11.22 8.09 -12.66
N GLU A 328 12.49 7.64 -12.70
CA GLU A 328 13.27 7.29 -11.51
C GLU A 328 13.56 8.51 -10.64
N GLU A 329 13.87 9.67 -11.24
CA GLU A 329 14.03 10.94 -10.54
C GLU A 329 12.72 11.37 -9.85
N GLU A 330 11.59 11.38 -10.58
CA GLU A 330 10.29 11.73 -10.01
C GLU A 330 9.88 10.74 -8.89
N LEU A 331 10.11 9.43 -9.06
CA LEU A 331 9.86 8.44 -8.01
C LEU A 331 10.67 8.69 -6.74
N ASN A 332 11.96 9.04 -6.88
CA ASN A 332 12.83 9.35 -5.75
C ASN A 332 12.35 10.61 -4.99
N GLU A 333 11.80 11.62 -5.67
CA GLU A 333 11.17 12.77 -5.02
C GLU A 333 9.88 12.38 -4.28
N LEU A 334 9.03 11.54 -4.87
CA LEU A 334 7.78 11.07 -4.26
C LEU A 334 8.05 10.15 -3.06
N ASP A 335 9.06 9.27 -3.14
CA ASP A 335 9.47 8.42 -2.02
C ASP A 335 10.00 9.26 -0.84
N LYS A 336 10.88 10.23 -1.09
CA LYS A 336 11.30 11.20 -0.06
C LYS A 336 10.12 11.98 0.52
N PHE A 337 9.14 12.35 -0.30
CA PHE A 337 7.93 13.02 0.21
C PHE A 337 7.15 12.10 1.16
N LEU A 338 6.91 10.84 0.78
CA LEU A 338 6.16 9.86 1.57
C LEU A 338 6.86 9.53 2.89
N GLU A 339 8.18 9.33 2.87
CA GLU A 339 9.00 9.11 4.08
C GLU A 339 8.87 10.26 5.09
N ASN A 340 8.91 11.51 4.60
CA ASN A 340 8.82 12.70 5.45
C ASN A 340 7.37 13.10 5.81
N ASN A 341 6.37 12.50 5.16
CA ASN A 341 4.94 12.85 5.32
C ASN A 341 4.07 11.62 5.60
N VAL A 342 4.48 10.77 6.54
CA VAL A 342 3.64 9.67 7.02
C VAL A 342 2.35 10.24 7.62
N VAL A 343 1.24 10.05 6.92
CA VAL A 343 -0.10 10.50 7.30
C VAL A 343 -1.06 9.32 7.21
N ARG A 344 -1.92 9.15 8.21
CA ARG A 344 -2.95 8.11 8.18
C ARG A 344 -3.98 8.44 7.10
N GLU A 345 -4.28 7.48 6.23
CA GLU A 345 -5.33 7.60 5.23
C GLU A 345 -6.70 7.85 5.86
N ARG A 346 -7.49 8.72 5.22
CA ARG A 346 -8.89 8.97 5.57
C ARG A 346 -9.72 7.76 5.12
N GLN A 347 -10.23 7.00 6.07
CA GLN A 347 -11.15 5.88 5.79
C GLN A 347 -12.59 6.39 5.90
N PHE A 348 -13.36 6.19 4.84
CA PHE A 348 -14.73 6.65 4.69
C PHE A 348 -15.75 5.56 5.06
N GLY A 349 -17.01 5.95 5.29
CA GLY A 349 -18.11 5.02 5.57
C GLY A 349 -18.37 4.77 7.06
N PRO A 350 -19.13 3.72 7.40
CA PRO A 350 -19.56 3.41 8.76
C PRO A 350 -18.38 3.31 9.74
N ARG A 351 -18.56 3.87 10.94
CA ARG A 351 -17.59 3.75 12.04
C ARG A 351 -18.30 3.56 13.36
N LEU A 352 -17.74 2.71 14.21
CA LEU A 352 -18.14 2.57 15.61
C LEU A 352 -17.86 3.88 16.35
N MET A 353 -18.86 4.76 16.41
CA MET A 353 -18.84 5.96 17.24
C MET A 353 -18.95 5.57 18.71
N LYS A 354 -18.35 6.36 19.62
CA LYS A 354 -18.50 6.13 21.06
C LYS A 354 -19.98 6.26 21.46
N LYS A 355 -20.42 5.55 22.50
CA LYS A 355 -21.84 5.54 22.94
C LYS A 355 -22.43 6.94 23.17
N ASN A 356 -21.64 7.88 23.70
CA ASN A 356 -22.02 9.29 23.92
C ASN A 356 -21.96 10.17 22.64
N GLU A 357 -21.43 9.64 21.54
CA GLU A 357 -21.22 10.32 20.26
C GLU A 357 -22.17 9.79 19.16
N GLN A 358 -22.97 8.75 19.44
CA GLN A 358 -23.94 8.15 18.51
C GLN A 358 -25.09 9.08 18.09
N GLN A 359 -25.32 10.19 18.81
CA GLN A 359 -26.29 11.22 18.41
C GLN A 359 -25.68 12.33 17.55
N LEU A 360 -24.37 12.28 17.29
CA LEU A 360 -23.73 13.26 16.42
C LEU A 360 -24.20 13.08 14.97
N LYS A 361 -24.56 14.21 14.37
CA LYS A 361 -24.98 14.32 12.98
C LYS A 361 -23.78 14.69 12.11
N CYS A 362 -23.56 13.96 11.02
CA CYS A 362 -22.58 14.31 10.02
C CYS A 362 -22.92 15.68 9.41
N VAL A 363 -21.94 16.60 9.42
CA VAL A 363 -22.15 17.97 8.92
C VAL A 363 -22.38 17.99 7.42
N TYR A 364 -21.89 17.00 6.67
CA TYR A 364 -21.91 16.99 5.20
C TYR A 364 -23.11 16.23 4.60
N CYS A 365 -23.39 15.02 5.08
CA CYS A 365 -24.49 14.19 4.56
C CYS A 365 -25.72 14.12 5.47
N HIS A 366 -25.65 14.73 6.66
CA HIS A 366 -26.75 14.80 7.63
C HIS A 366 -27.21 13.46 8.25
N GLU A 367 -26.53 12.36 7.98
CA GLU A 367 -26.73 11.09 8.67
C GLU A 367 -26.34 11.18 10.17
N ILE A 368 -27.02 10.43 11.05
CA ILE A 368 -26.82 10.47 12.50
C ILE A 368 -26.19 9.15 12.96
N GLY A 369 -25.14 9.22 13.78
CA GLY A 369 -24.58 8.07 14.49
C GLY A 369 -23.81 7.03 13.68
N ASN A 370 -23.90 7.05 12.35
CA ASN A 370 -23.21 6.09 11.47
C ASN A 370 -21.72 6.42 11.30
N HIS A 371 -21.35 7.71 11.23
CA HIS A 371 -19.97 8.13 11.01
C HIS A 371 -19.68 9.57 11.47
N TYR A 372 -18.43 9.84 11.86
CA TYR A 372 -17.93 11.21 12.08
C TYR A 372 -17.83 11.97 10.75
N SER A 373 -18.05 13.29 10.75
CA SER A 373 -17.97 14.13 9.54
C SER A 373 -16.69 13.94 8.71
N ASP A 374 -15.55 13.68 9.36
CA ASP A 374 -14.28 13.39 8.69
C ASP A 374 -14.31 12.12 7.80
N ALA A 375 -15.15 11.14 8.14
CA ALA A 375 -15.32 9.87 7.45
C ALA A 375 -16.52 9.83 6.49
N CYS A 376 -17.12 10.99 6.15
CA CYS A 376 -18.31 11.03 5.30
C CYS A 376 -18.09 10.38 3.92
N PRO A 377 -18.88 9.34 3.55
CA PRO A 377 -18.74 8.65 2.27
C PRO A 377 -19.39 9.38 1.09
N ILE A 378 -20.32 10.32 1.35
CA ILE A 378 -21.03 11.08 0.30
C ILE A 378 -20.22 12.30 -0.15
N VAL A 379 -19.51 12.94 0.79
CA VAL A 379 -18.71 14.16 0.54
C VAL A 379 -17.27 13.85 0.94
N THR A 380 -16.51 13.32 -0.01
CA THR A 380 -15.23 12.67 0.26
C THR A 380 -14.07 13.66 0.23
N THR A 381 -14.09 14.65 -0.67
CA THR A 381 -12.97 15.59 -0.90
C THR A 381 -13.02 16.82 0.01
N VAL A 382 -11.85 17.39 0.35
CA VAL A 382 -11.77 18.67 1.10
C VAL A 382 -12.42 19.82 0.31
N GLN A 383 -12.36 19.82 -1.02
CA GLN A 383 -12.96 20.87 -1.85
C GLN A 383 -14.49 20.90 -1.70
N GLU A 384 -15.16 19.75 -1.89
CA GLU A 384 -16.62 19.66 -1.72
C GLU A 384 -17.04 19.97 -0.28
N ARG A 385 -16.30 19.45 0.70
CA ARG A 385 -16.53 19.74 2.13
C ARG A 385 -16.46 21.24 2.42
N THR A 386 -15.48 21.93 1.85
CA THR A 386 -15.35 23.39 1.97
C THR A 386 -16.52 24.11 1.31
N THR A 387 -16.94 23.68 0.13
CA THR A 387 -18.12 24.23 -0.58
C THR A 387 -19.41 24.08 0.23
N VAL A 388 -19.63 22.91 0.86
CA VAL A 388 -20.79 22.67 1.74
C VAL A 388 -20.77 23.63 2.94
N LEU A 389 -19.64 23.76 3.63
CA LEU A 389 -19.53 24.67 4.78
C LEU A 389 -19.74 26.13 4.41
N LEU A 390 -19.18 26.59 3.29
CA LEU A 390 -19.39 27.95 2.79
C LEU A 390 -20.86 28.21 2.43
N LYS A 391 -21.51 27.26 1.75
CA LYS A 391 -22.94 27.32 1.39
C LYS A 391 -23.84 27.38 2.63
N GLU A 392 -23.52 26.61 3.67
CA GLU A 392 -24.24 26.61 4.95
C GLU A 392 -23.79 27.71 5.92
N LYS A 393 -22.80 28.55 5.57
CA LYS A 393 -22.20 29.58 6.43
C LYS A 393 -21.63 29.03 7.76
N ARG A 394 -21.09 27.81 7.72
CA ARG A 394 -20.42 27.15 8.85
C ARG A 394 -18.94 27.52 8.92
N CYS A 395 -18.41 27.53 10.14
CA CYS A 395 -17.00 27.74 10.39
C CYS A 395 -16.15 26.54 9.92
N THR A 396 -15.04 26.80 9.23
CA THR A 396 -14.05 25.78 8.83
C THR A 396 -13.22 25.21 9.98
N ILE A 397 -13.22 25.89 11.15
CA ILE A 397 -12.44 25.49 12.32
C ILE A 397 -13.24 24.51 13.21
N CYS A 398 -14.49 24.83 13.56
CA CYS A 398 -15.31 24.00 14.45
C CYS A 398 -16.56 23.36 13.81
N LEU A 399 -16.84 23.63 12.52
CA LEU A 399 -18.03 23.17 11.78
C LEU A 399 -19.41 23.68 12.27
N GLU A 400 -19.42 24.57 13.26
CA GLU A 400 -20.63 25.21 13.81
C GLU A 400 -20.98 26.51 13.07
N LEU A 401 -22.19 27.03 13.31
CA LEU A 401 -22.62 28.34 12.83
C LEU A 401 -22.14 29.44 13.80
N HIS A 402 -21.69 30.57 13.26
CA HIS A 402 -21.31 31.75 14.02
C HIS A 402 -22.00 33.00 13.46
N TYR A 403 -22.52 33.84 14.36
CA TYR A 403 -23.23 35.07 14.00
C TYR A 403 -22.33 36.28 14.27
N GLY A 404 -21.54 36.69 13.28
CA GLY A 404 -20.78 37.94 13.28
C GLY A 404 -19.45 37.95 14.07
N SER A 405 -19.17 36.95 14.90
CA SER A 405 -17.88 36.80 15.60
C SER A 405 -16.94 35.78 14.94
N PRO A 406 -15.62 35.98 14.98
CA PRO A 406 -14.65 34.96 14.57
C PRO A 406 -14.68 33.76 15.54
N CYS A 407 -14.30 32.58 15.06
CA CYS A 407 -14.27 31.38 15.88
C CYS A 407 -13.20 31.47 16.96
N ALA A 408 -13.61 31.40 18.23
CA ALA A 408 -12.69 31.35 19.37
C ALA A 408 -12.20 29.94 19.73
N LYS A 409 -12.71 28.89 19.06
CA LYS A 409 -12.30 27.50 19.32
C LYS A 409 -10.98 27.20 18.61
N SER A 410 -9.95 26.88 19.38
CA SER A 410 -8.74 26.24 18.86
C SER A 410 -8.98 24.73 18.76
N VAL A 411 -8.79 24.15 17.57
CA VAL A 411 -8.89 22.70 17.34
C VAL A 411 -7.54 22.13 16.95
N THR A 412 -7.25 20.90 17.37
CA THR A 412 -6.06 20.16 16.95
C THR A 412 -6.42 19.19 15.85
N CYS A 413 -5.94 19.45 14.64
CA CYS A 413 -6.15 18.59 13.48
C CYS A 413 -5.38 17.27 13.70
N PHE A 414 -6.16 16.18 13.81
CA PHE A 414 -5.68 14.82 13.98
C PHE A 414 -4.52 14.48 13.02
N TYR A 415 -4.70 14.73 11.72
CA TYR A 415 -3.73 14.41 10.68
C TYR A 415 -2.44 15.24 10.75
N CYS A 416 -2.53 16.53 11.10
CA CYS A 416 -1.35 17.36 11.28
C CYS A 416 -0.55 16.91 12.50
N ASN A 417 -1.23 16.73 13.64
CA ASN A 417 -0.60 16.37 14.91
C ASN A 417 0.08 14.99 14.88
N SER A 418 -0.50 14.00 14.17
CA SER A 418 0.09 12.66 14.06
C SER A 418 1.47 12.62 13.42
N SER A 419 1.79 13.56 12.54
CA SER A 419 3.01 13.52 11.72
C SER A 419 4.27 14.08 12.40
N GLN A 420 4.12 15.01 13.34
CA GLN A 420 5.25 15.70 14.00
C GLN A 420 4.93 16.03 15.47
N PRO A 421 4.93 15.04 16.39
CA PRO A 421 4.55 15.22 17.79
C PRO A 421 5.47 16.16 18.60
N ARG A 422 6.56 16.67 18.02
CA ARG A 422 7.45 17.66 18.63
C ARG A 422 7.07 19.12 18.34
N ILE A 423 6.11 19.36 17.44
CA ILE A 423 5.64 20.71 17.09
C ILE A 423 4.12 20.73 17.28
N THR A 424 3.68 21.02 18.51
CA THR A 424 2.27 21.22 18.85
C THR A 424 1.77 22.58 18.35
N GLN A 425 1.68 22.74 17.04
CA GLN A 425 0.99 23.88 16.43
C GLN A 425 -0.51 23.62 16.44
N ASN A 426 -1.27 24.55 17.01
CA ASN A 426 -2.71 24.60 16.83
C ASN A 426 -3.01 24.80 15.34
N SER A 427 -3.87 23.96 14.78
CA SER A 427 -4.30 24.07 13.39
C SER A 427 -5.48 25.03 13.26
N ASP A 428 -5.45 25.81 12.19
CA ASP A 428 -6.51 26.73 11.74
C ASP A 428 -7.70 26.03 11.04
N HIS A 429 -7.77 24.69 11.07
CA HIS A 429 -8.78 23.92 10.35
C HIS A 429 -9.22 22.67 11.12
N HIS A 430 -10.48 22.29 10.93
CA HIS A 430 -11.01 21.02 11.41
C HIS A 430 -10.35 19.81 10.70
N SER A 431 -10.25 18.67 11.38
CA SER A 431 -9.63 17.45 10.81
C SER A 431 -10.24 17.02 9.47
N SER A 432 -11.57 17.16 9.32
CA SER A 432 -12.31 16.85 8.10
C SER A 432 -11.97 17.72 6.89
N LEU A 433 -11.31 18.87 7.09
CA LEU A 433 -10.81 19.76 6.04
C LEU A 433 -9.29 19.66 5.84
N CYS A 434 -8.60 18.76 6.54
CA CYS A 434 -7.18 18.57 6.32
C CYS A 434 -6.95 17.95 4.93
N ILE A 435 -6.15 18.63 4.10
CA ILE A 435 -5.76 18.20 2.74
C ILE A 435 -4.66 17.12 2.74
N ARG A 436 -3.96 16.91 3.86
CA ARG A 436 -2.79 16.02 3.91
C ARG A 436 -3.11 14.55 3.57
N PRO A 437 -4.24 13.95 4.01
CA PRO A 437 -4.58 12.59 3.61
C PRO A 437 -4.86 12.45 2.11
N GLU A 438 -5.52 13.44 1.50
CA GLU A 438 -5.79 13.46 0.06
C GLU A 438 -4.49 13.57 -0.74
N ARG A 439 -3.63 14.55 -0.41
CA ARG A 439 -2.31 14.70 -1.03
C ARG A 439 -1.39 13.47 -0.86
N PHE A 440 -1.50 12.76 0.27
CA PHE A 440 -0.76 11.52 0.51
C PHE A 440 -1.22 10.39 -0.42
N VAL A 441 -2.55 10.23 -0.61
CA VAL A 441 -3.13 9.27 -1.55
C VAL A 441 -2.82 9.64 -3.00
N GLU A 442 -2.87 10.93 -3.37
CA GLU A 442 -2.46 11.43 -4.69
C GLU A 442 -1.00 11.06 -5.01
N VAL A 443 -0.08 11.28 -4.07
CA VAL A 443 1.33 10.91 -4.24
C VAL A 443 1.53 9.40 -4.33
N GLN A 444 0.82 8.59 -3.53
CA GLN A 444 0.84 7.13 -3.69
C GLN A 444 0.30 6.67 -5.06
N ASN A 445 -0.76 7.30 -5.56
CA ASN A 445 -1.33 6.98 -6.88
C ASN A 445 -0.33 7.33 -7.98
N ARG A 446 0.25 8.54 -7.93
CA ARG A 446 1.28 8.98 -8.88
C ARG A 446 2.50 8.06 -8.89
N ARG A 447 2.95 7.61 -7.71
CA ARG A 447 4.02 6.62 -7.56
C ARG A 447 3.69 5.32 -8.30
N ARG A 448 2.47 4.79 -8.13
CA ARG A 448 2.01 3.58 -8.84
C ARG A 448 1.92 3.77 -10.35
N GLU A 449 1.46 4.94 -10.82
CA GLU A 449 1.45 5.29 -12.24
C GLU A 449 2.87 5.29 -12.85
N LEU A 450 3.84 5.89 -12.18
CA LEU A 450 5.23 5.95 -12.65
C LEU A 450 5.87 4.57 -12.68
N GLN A 451 5.65 3.75 -11.65
CA GLN A 451 6.09 2.35 -11.63
C GLN A 451 5.50 1.57 -12.82
N SER A 452 4.20 1.75 -13.13
CA SER A 452 3.58 1.12 -14.30
C SER A 452 4.15 1.63 -15.63
N LYS A 453 4.42 2.93 -15.76
CA LYS A 453 5.06 3.53 -16.95
C LYS A 453 6.48 3.01 -17.17
N MET A 454 7.27 2.85 -16.11
CA MET A 454 8.62 2.28 -16.20
C MET A 454 8.59 0.85 -16.76
N VAL A 455 7.67 0.00 -16.28
CA VAL A 455 7.49 -1.36 -16.84
C VAL A 455 7.17 -1.29 -18.33
N GLN A 456 6.22 -0.44 -18.74
CA GLN A 456 5.88 -0.24 -20.17
C GLN A 456 7.09 0.21 -21.02
N TYR A 457 7.98 1.05 -20.48
CA TYR A 457 9.19 1.47 -21.17
C TYR A 457 10.26 0.36 -21.23
N TYR A 458 10.40 -0.47 -20.18
CA TYR A 458 11.28 -1.64 -20.22
C TYR A 458 10.81 -2.68 -21.25
N ASP A 459 9.51 -2.96 -21.29
CA ASP A 459 8.91 -3.88 -22.27
C ASP A 459 9.13 -3.37 -23.70
N ALA A 460 8.85 -2.08 -23.95
CA ALA A 460 9.08 -1.46 -25.26
C ALA A 460 10.55 -1.52 -25.72
N MET A 461 11.52 -1.32 -24.80
CA MET A 461 12.94 -1.48 -25.12
C MET A 461 13.32 -2.92 -25.47
N GLU A 462 12.78 -3.93 -24.78
CA GLU A 462 13.10 -5.34 -25.08
C GLU A 462 12.42 -5.82 -26.37
N ASP A 463 11.26 -5.26 -26.71
CA ASP A 463 10.61 -5.43 -28.01
C ASP A 463 11.48 -4.87 -29.16
N LEU A 464 12.03 -3.65 -29.00
CA LEU A 464 12.95 -3.06 -29.99
C LEU A 464 14.22 -3.90 -30.16
N ARG A 465 14.83 -4.36 -29.06
CA ARG A 465 15.98 -5.28 -29.10
C ARG A 465 15.65 -6.60 -29.77
N SER A 466 14.45 -7.13 -29.53
CA SER A 466 13.98 -8.38 -30.13
C SER A 466 13.75 -8.26 -31.64
N ARG A 467 13.29 -7.10 -32.12
CA ARG A 467 13.23 -6.79 -33.56
C ARG A 467 14.62 -6.71 -34.17
N LYS A 468 15.54 -5.93 -33.56
CA LYS A 468 16.94 -5.80 -34.02
C LYS A 468 17.65 -7.15 -34.12
N ARG A 469 17.38 -8.11 -33.22
CA ARG A 469 17.89 -9.49 -33.29
C ARG A 469 17.35 -10.29 -34.48
N ARG A 470 16.08 -10.12 -34.85
CA ARG A 470 15.48 -10.82 -36.02
C ARG A 470 16.05 -10.29 -37.33
N ASP A 471 16.16 -8.96 -37.46
CA ASP A 471 16.65 -8.30 -38.67
C ASP A 471 18.16 -8.50 -38.91
N SER A 472 18.93 -8.77 -37.85
CA SER A 472 20.36 -9.06 -37.93
C SER A 472 20.71 -10.54 -38.11
N THR A 473 19.73 -11.45 -38.10
CA THR A 473 19.95 -12.84 -38.55
C THR A 473 19.89 -12.91 -40.08
N PRO A 474 21.01 -13.17 -40.80
CA PRO A 474 20.97 -13.29 -42.24
C PRO A 474 20.22 -14.58 -42.63
N GLU A 475 18.98 -14.45 -43.08
CA GLU A 475 18.24 -15.58 -43.65
C GLU A 475 19.05 -16.19 -44.79
N THR A 476 19.43 -17.46 -44.60
CA THR A 476 20.12 -18.27 -45.59
C THR A 476 19.16 -18.57 -46.74
N LYS A 477 19.06 -17.64 -47.71
CA LYS A 477 18.30 -17.80 -48.97
C LYS A 477 18.96 -18.82 -49.89
N THR A 478 18.95 -20.07 -49.44
CA THR A 478 19.49 -21.23 -50.14
C THR A 478 18.40 -22.29 -50.22
N ARG A 479 17.90 -22.52 -51.45
CA ARG A 479 16.93 -23.56 -51.87
C ARG A 479 15.45 -23.35 -51.50
N SER A 480 14.75 -22.66 -52.40
CA SER A 480 13.47 -23.15 -52.95
C SER A 480 13.38 -22.80 -54.43
N ARG A 481 14.01 -23.63 -55.28
CA ARG A 481 13.92 -23.56 -56.75
C ARG A 481 14.12 -24.93 -57.40
N GLN A 482 13.33 -25.90 -56.92
CA GLN A 482 13.17 -27.29 -57.37
C GLN A 482 12.09 -27.88 -56.44
N GLN A 483 10.98 -28.48 -56.86
CA GLN A 483 10.57 -28.94 -58.20
C GLN A 483 9.07 -28.67 -58.46
N ASP A 484 8.74 -28.00 -59.56
CA ASP A 484 7.46 -28.15 -60.26
C ASP A 484 7.56 -29.35 -61.22
N VAL A 485 7.36 -30.58 -60.72
CA VAL A 485 7.10 -31.74 -61.60
C VAL A 485 6.17 -32.73 -60.89
N ARG A 486 5.23 -33.29 -61.66
CA ARG A 486 4.29 -34.40 -61.35
C ARG A 486 2.94 -34.02 -60.75
N ARG A 487 2.09 -33.50 -61.64
CA ARG A 487 0.78 -34.15 -61.88
C ARG A 487 0.99 -35.62 -62.29
N SER A 488 0.15 -36.53 -61.79
CA SER A 488 -0.49 -37.66 -62.49
C SER A 488 -0.71 -38.87 -61.57
N SER A 489 -1.97 -39.34 -61.53
CA SER A 489 -2.42 -40.68 -61.07
C SER A 489 -2.25 -40.99 -59.57
N ASN A 490 -3.24 -41.53 -58.85
CA ASN A 490 -4.59 -42.04 -59.19
C ASN A 490 -5.66 -41.40 -58.31
#